data_AF-A0A015K1V7-F1
#
_entry.id   AF-A0A015K1V7-F1
#
_cell.length_a   1.000
_cell.length_b   1.000
_cell.length_c   1.000
_cell.angle_alpha   90.00
_cell.angle_beta   90.00
_cell.angle_gamma   90.00
#
_symmetry.space_group_name_H-M   'P 1'
#
loop_
_entity.id
_entity.type
_entity.pdbx_description
1 polymer ?
#
loop_
_entity_poly.entity_id
_entity_poly.type
_entity_poly.pdbx_seq_one_letter_code
_entity_poly.pdbx_strand_id
1 'polypeptide(L)'
;MFLFQSTFFSVLGGAYSALGRYKKEHAEKAKHLARNQIVLAKKLQDPVLECKCWIYYAEGLIQLGKLKKAALIIERQKNMVMDMLKGDDTLLSMCENAKLKLMVNSKKNKKIRELYVI
;
A
#
# COMPACT_ATOMS: atom_id res chain seq x y z
N MET A 1 -15.04 10.07 17.54
CA MET A 1 -14.75 8.97 16.60
C MET A 1 -13.36 9.15 15.96
N PHE A 2 -12.29 9.25 16.76
CA PHE A 2 -10.90 9.44 16.25
C PHE A 2 -9.91 8.39 16.81
N LEU A 3 -10.25 7.74 17.92
CA LEU A 3 -9.41 6.74 18.60
C LEU A 3 -9.27 5.43 17.83
N PHE A 4 -10.25 5.07 17.00
CA PHE A 4 -10.19 3.84 16.21
C PHE A 4 -9.18 3.97 15.06
N GLN A 5 -9.11 5.13 14.41
CA GLN A 5 -8.25 5.35 13.25
C GLN A 5 -6.76 5.42 13.64
N SER A 6 -6.45 5.98 14.81
CA SER A 6 -5.09 6.07 15.34
C SER A 6 -4.54 4.70 15.80
N THR A 7 -5.35 3.87 16.46
CA THR A 7 -4.96 2.49 16.82
C THR A 7 -4.83 1.59 15.59
N PHE A 8 -5.72 1.76 14.62
CA PHE A 8 -5.69 1.04 13.34
C PHE A 8 -4.44 1.32 12.53
N PHE A 9 -4.02 2.60 12.41
CA PHE A 9 -2.77 2.96 11.74
C PHE A 9 -1.52 2.69 12.58
N SER A 10 -1.59 2.72 13.92
CA SER A 10 -0.43 2.40 14.77
C SER A 10 -0.05 0.92 14.69
N VAL A 11 -1.05 0.01 14.70
CA VAL A 11 -0.81 -1.44 14.52
C VAL A 11 -0.33 -1.74 13.10
N LEU A 12 -0.90 -1.09 12.08
CA LEU A 12 -0.44 -1.24 10.70
C LEU A 12 0.96 -0.65 10.51
N GLY A 13 1.24 0.56 10.98
CA GLY A 13 2.54 1.23 10.87
C GLY A 13 3.66 0.44 11.55
N GLY A 14 3.40 -0.09 12.75
CA GLY A 14 4.32 -1.00 13.44
C GLY A 14 4.55 -2.31 12.67
N ALA A 15 3.47 -2.92 12.16
CA ALA A 15 3.59 -4.13 11.33
C ALA A 15 4.35 -3.85 10.02
N TYR A 16 4.03 -2.78 9.28
CA TYR A 16 4.66 -2.38 8.01
C TYR A 16 6.12 -1.95 8.18
N SER A 17 6.48 -1.35 9.31
CA SER A 17 7.87 -1.01 9.63
C SER A 17 8.70 -2.27 9.98
N ALA A 18 8.12 -3.23 10.70
CA ALA A 18 8.73 -4.53 10.94
C ALA A 18 8.82 -5.40 9.66
N LEU A 19 7.85 -5.25 8.76
CA LEU A 19 7.74 -5.95 7.47
C LEU A 19 8.86 -5.64 6.48
N GLY A 20 9.40 -4.43 6.54
CA GLY A 20 10.51 -4.01 5.68
C GLY A 20 11.81 -4.76 5.95
N ARG A 21 11.93 -5.50 7.06
CA ARG A 21 13.21 -6.08 7.50
C ARG A 21 13.30 -7.61 7.50
N TYR A 22 12.22 -8.40 7.56
CA TYR A 22 12.40 -9.82 7.92
C TYR A 22 11.77 -10.94 7.05
N LYS A 23 10.47 -11.01 6.67
CA LYS A 23 9.95 -12.25 5.97
C LYS A 23 8.69 -12.05 5.09
N LYS A 24 8.60 -12.79 3.97
CA LYS A 24 7.44 -12.85 3.04
C LYS A 24 6.10 -13.18 3.75
N GLU A 25 6.14 -14.01 4.78
CA GLU A 25 4.96 -14.43 5.56
C GLU A 25 4.25 -13.26 6.22
N HIS A 26 5.00 -12.29 6.72
CA HIS A 26 4.42 -11.11 7.33
C HIS A 26 3.71 -10.27 6.25
N ALA A 27 4.29 -10.14 5.05
CA ALA A 27 3.71 -9.33 3.98
C ALA A 27 2.37 -9.90 3.50
N GLU A 28 2.26 -11.23 3.50
CA GLU A 28 0.98 -11.91 3.28
C GLU A 28 -0.03 -11.61 4.41
N LYS A 29 0.38 -11.69 5.69
CA LYS A 29 -0.51 -11.34 6.83
C LYS A 29 -1.00 -9.89 6.78
N ALA A 30 -0.13 -8.92 6.50
CA ALA A 30 -0.54 -7.52 6.37
C ALA A 30 -1.43 -7.28 5.16
N LYS A 31 -1.18 -7.95 4.04
CA LYS A 31 -2.06 -7.93 2.88
C LYS A 31 -3.48 -8.44 3.22
N HIS A 32 -3.58 -9.52 4.01
CA HIS A 32 -4.87 -10.02 4.49
C HIS A 32 -5.57 -9.03 5.42
N LEU A 33 -4.84 -8.44 6.37
CA LEU A 33 -5.40 -7.43 7.27
C LEU A 33 -5.91 -6.22 6.48
N ALA A 34 -5.11 -5.67 5.56
CA ALA A 34 -5.49 -4.53 4.73
C ALA A 34 -6.77 -4.80 3.91
N ARG A 35 -7.01 -6.04 3.44
CA ARG A 35 -8.28 -6.39 2.78
C ARG A 35 -9.48 -6.26 3.71
N ASN A 36 -9.37 -6.78 4.94
CA ASN A 36 -10.45 -6.65 5.92
C ASN A 36 -10.71 -5.17 6.25
N GLN A 37 -9.65 -4.38 6.33
CA GLN A 37 -9.75 -2.94 6.54
C GLN A 37 -10.42 -2.19 5.38
N ILE A 38 -10.16 -2.57 4.13
CA ILE A 38 -10.87 -2.03 2.97
C ILE A 38 -12.37 -2.33 3.06
N VAL A 39 -12.75 -3.57 3.41
CA VAL A 39 -14.16 -3.95 3.57
C VAL A 39 -14.82 -3.14 4.68
N LEU A 40 -14.12 -2.94 5.80
CA LEU A 40 -14.64 -2.15 6.91
C LEU A 40 -14.77 -0.67 6.54
N ALA A 41 -13.76 -0.07 5.90
CA ALA A 41 -13.79 1.32 5.46
C ALA A 41 -14.96 1.61 4.50
N LYS A 42 -15.22 0.67 3.57
CA LYS A 42 -16.39 0.72 2.70
C LYS A 42 -17.71 0.70 3.47
N LYS A 43 -17.83 -0.18 4.47
CA LYS A 43 -19.03 -0.25 5.33
C LYS A 43 -19.23 1.04 6.14
N LEU A 44 -18.14 1.68 6.55
CA LEU A 44 -18.15 2.97 7.25
C LEU A 44 -18.36 4.16 6.31
N GLN A 45 -18.37 3.94 4.99
CA GLN A 45 -18.46 4.99 3.96
C GLN A 45 -17.40 6.09 4.16
N ASP A 46 -16.20 5.70 4.59
CA ASP A 46 -15.06 6.60 4.78
C ASP A 46 -14.08 6.45 3.59
N PRO A 47 -14.18 7.32 2.56
CA PRO A 47 -13.36 7.19 1.36
C PRO A 47 -11.88 7.53 1.62
N VAL A 48 -11.58 8.34 2.63
CA VAL A 48 -10.20 8.67 3.03
C VAL A 48 -9.54 7.44 3.67
N LEU A 49 -10.24 6.79 4.60
CA LEU A 49 -9.76 5.56 5.22
C LEU A 49 -9.63 4.44 4.18
N GLU A 50 -10.60 4.31 3.27
CA GLU A 50 -10.54 3.31 2.20
C GLU A 50 -9.29 3.53 1.33
N CYS A 51 -9.04 4.77 0.90
CA CYS A 51 -7.87 5.12 0.08
C CYS A 51 -6.56 4.73 0.77
N LYS A 52 -6.41 5.09 2.05
CA LYS A 52 -5.22 4.72 2.85
C LYS A 52 -5.03 3.20 2.90
N CYS A 53 -6.10 2.43 3.11
CA CYS A 53 -6.03 0.97 3.17
C CYS A 53 -5.59 0.35 1.83
N TRP A 54 -6.07 0.89 0.70
CA TRP A 54 -5.63 0.45 -0.63
C TRP A 54 -4.15 0.74 -0.90
N ILE A 55 -3.65 1.91 -0.47
CA ILE A 55 -2.23 2.25 -0.60
C ILE A 55 -1.36 1.27 0.21
N TYR A 56 -1.73 0.99 1.46
CA TYR A 56 -1.01 0.01 2.29
C TYR A 56 -1.05 -1.41 1.69
N TYR A 57 -2.18 -1.81 1.13
CA TYR A 57 -2.29 -3.08 0.40
C TYR A 57 -1.35 -3.12 -0.81
N ALA A 58 -1.24 -2.02 -1.56
CA ALA A 58 -0.31 -1.92 -2.68
C ALA A 58 1.16 -2.02 -2.24
N GLU A 59 1.53 -1.42 -1.10
CA GLU A 59 2.89 -1.58 -0.55
C GLU A 59 3.22 -3.04 -0.20
N GLY A 60 2.26 -3.77 0.38
CA GLY A 60 2.42 -5.20 0.64
C GLY A 60 2.61 -6.01 -0.66
N LEU A 61 1.90 -5.65 -1.74
CA LEU A 61 2.11 -6.26 -3.05
C LEU A 61 3.49 -5.95 -3.63
N ILE A 62 4.03 -4.75 -3.42
CA ILE A 62 5.39 -4.38 -3.85
C ILE A 62 6.41 -5.29 -3.15
N GLN A 63 6.30 -5.44 -1.83
CA GLN A 63 7.19 -6.31 -1.04
C GLN A 63 7.13 -7.78 -1.49
N LEU A 64 5.97 -8.24 -1.94
CA LEU A 64 5.78 -9.59 -2.48
C LEU A 64 6.20 -9.73 -3.96
N GLY A 65 6.72 -8.67 -4.59
CA GLY A 65 7.10 -8.67 -6.01
C GLY A 65 5.92 -8.63 -6.99
N LYS A 66 4.69 -8.41 -6.51
CA LYS A 66 3.46 -8.32 -7.33
C LYS A 66 3.29 -6.91 -7.92
N LEU A 67 4.32 -6.44 -8.63
CA LEU A 67 4.49 -5.04 -9.02
C LEU A 67 3.37 -4.53 -9.95
N LYS A 68 2.93 -5.33 -10.94
CA LYS A 68 1.86 -4.94 -11.87
C LYS A 68 0.54 -4.62 -11.15
N LYS A 69 0.14 -5.45 -10.20
CA LYS A 69 -1.08 -5.23 -9.40
C LYS A 69 -0.94 -4.01 -8.49
N ALA A 70 0.23 -3.81 -7.90
CA ALA A 70 0.48 -2.65 -7.05
C ALA A 70 0.37 -1.34 -7.84
N ALA A 71 0.97 -1.28 -9.05
CA ALA A 71 0.91 -0.12 -9.94
C ALA A 71 -0.53 0.29 -10.27
N LEU A 72 -1.36 -0.69 -10.67
CA LEU A 72 -2.76 -0.45 -11.01
C LEU A 72 -3.54 0.15 -9.81
N ILE A 73 -3.30 -0.36 -8.61
CA ILE A 73 -3.98 0.12 -7.41
C ILE A 73 -3.55 1.54 -7.08
N ILE A 74 -2.24 1.83 -7.12
CA ILE A 74 -1.70 3.18 -6.83
C ILE A 74 -2.28 4.22 -7.78
N GLU A 75 -2.30 3.95 -9.10
CA GLU A 75 -2.85 4.89 -10.07
C GLU A 75 -4.36 5.08 -9.86
N ARG A 76 -5.10 4.02 -9.55
CA ARG A 76 -6.53 4.13 -9.22
C ARG A 76 -6.78 5.00 -7.99
N GLN A 77 -5.97 4.83 -6.94
CA GLN A 77 -6.11 5.64 -5.73
C GLN A 77 -5.74 7.10 -5.98
N LYS A 78 -4.69 7.35 -6.78
CA LYS A 78 -4.31 8.71 -7.18
C LYS A 78 -5.45 9.43 -7.88
N ASN A 79 -6.11 8.78 -8.85
CA ASN A 79 -7.26 9.37 -9.54
C ASN A 79 -8.43 9.61 -8.58
N MET A 80 -8.75 8.66 -7.71
CA MET A 80 -9.80 8.82 -6.70
C MET A 80 -9.53 10.02 -5.77
N VAL A 81 -8.27 10.24 -5.37
CA VAL A 81 -7.90 11.38 -4.53
C VAL A 81 -8.11 12.70 -5.27
N MET A 82 -7.71 12.78 -6.54
CA MET A 82 -7.90 13.96 -7.37
C MET A 82 -9.39 14.26 -7.61
N ASP A 83 -10.17 13.24 -7.94
CA ASP A 83 -11.56 13.40 -8.39
C ASP A 83 -12.54 13.58 -7.21
N MET A 84 -12.35 12.82 -6.12
CA MET A 84 -13.35 12.71 -5.04
C MET A 84 -12.90 13.31 -3.71
N LEU A 85 -11.60 13.41 -3.47
CA LEU A 85 -11.03 13.86 -2.19
C LEU A 85 -10.36 15.24 -2.29
N LYS A 86 -10.76 16.03 -3.30
CA LYS A 86 -10.29 17.41 -3.53
C LYS A 86 -8.76 17.55 -3.59
N GLY A 87 -8.06 16.49 -3.97
CA GLY A 87 -6.60 16.51 -4.04
C GLY A 87 -5.91 16.59 -2.68
N ASP A 88 -6.40 15.88 -1.66
CA ASP A 88 -5.73 15.77 -0.35
C ASP A 88 -4.21 15.50 -0.51
N ASP A 89 -3.39 16.51 -0.18
CA ASP A 89 -1.93 16.48 -0.33
C ASP A 89 -1.27 15.33 0.43
N THR A 90 -1.86 14.93 1.57
CA THR A 90 -1.34 13.81 2.36
C THR A 90 -1.53 12.50 1.61
N LEU A 91 -2.72 12.29 1.03
CA LEU A 91 -3.01 11.08 0.26
C LEU A 91 -2.24 11.03 -1.06
N LEU A 92 -2.05 12.17 -1.72
CA LEU A 92 -1.19 12.27 -2.90
C LEU A 92 0.26 11.93 -2.55
N SER A 93 0.79 12.49 -1.48
CA SER A 93 2.13 12.17 -0.97
C SER A 93 2.27 10.67 -0.65
N MET A 94 1.24 10.04 -0.09
CA MET A 94 1.23 8.59 0.13
C MET A 94 1.27 7.80 -1.18
N CYS A 95 0.51 8.21 -2.20
CA CYS A 95 0.55 7.57 -3.53
C CYS A 95 1.92 7.71 -4.19
N GLU A 96 2.55 8.88 -4.09
CA GLU A 96 3.89 9.14 -4.64
C GLU A 96 4.96 8.31 -3.94
N ASN A 97 4.92 8.25 -2.61
CA ASN A 97 5.81 7.40 -1.83
C ASN A 97 5.69 5.92 -2.21
N ALA A 98 4.45 5.42 -2.39
CA ALA A 98 4.22 4.06 -2.86
C ALA A 98 4.76 3.84 -4.29
N LYS A 99 4.62 4.83 -5.18
CA LYS A 99 5.17 4.78 -6.55
C LYS A 99 6.71 4.76 -6.56
N LEU A 100 7.37 5.54 -5.70
CA LEU A 100 8.82 5.50 -5.54
C LEU A 100 9.29 4.11 -5.09
N LYS A 101 8.63 3.52 -4.06
CA LYS A 101 8.91 2.14 -3.61
C LYS A 101 8.73 1.11 -4.73
N LEU A 102 7.70 1.28 -5.57
CA LEU A 102 7.44 0.43 -6.73
C LEU A 102 8.58 0.50 -7.75
N MET A 103 9.04 1.71 -8.10
CA MET A 103 10.12 1.92 -9.06
C MET A 103 11.44 1.31 -8.59
N VAL A 104 11.79 1.49 -7.31
CA VAL A 104 12.99 0.91 -6.70
C VAL A 104 12.94 -0.63 -6.77
N ASN A 105 11.79 -1.23 -6.42
CA ASN A 105 11.63 -2.69 -6.48
C ASN A 105 11.63 -3.23 -7.91
N SER A 106 11.07 -2.50 -8.88
CA SER A 106 11.12 -2.86 -10.30
C SER A 106 12.56 -2.93 -10.82
N LYS A 107 13.39 -1.93 -10.49
CA LYS A 107 14.82 -1.90 -10.86
C LYS A 107 15.58 -3.08 -10.24
N LYS A 108 15.34 -3.38 -8.96
CA LYS A 108 15.94 -4.55 -8.28
C LYS A 108 15.56 -5.86 -8.98
N ASN A 109 14.28 -6.03 -9.33
CA ASN A 109 13.78 -7.23 -10.01
C ASN A 109 14.38 -7.41 -11.41
N LYS A 110 14.56 -6.32 -12.18
CA LYS A 110 15.22 -6.35 -13.49
C LYS A 110 16.68 -6.80 -13.38
N LYS A 111 17.43 -6.22 -12.43
CA LYS A 111 18.83 -6.57 -12.19
C LYS A 111 19.01 -8.03 -11.76
N ILE A 112 18.10 -8.57 -10.93
CA ILE A 112 18.11 -9.99 -10.56
C ILE A 112 17.86 -10.86 -11.80
N ARG A 113 16.89 -10.52 -12.66
CA ARG A 113 16.64 -11.31 -13.88
C ARG A 113 17.84 -11.33 -14.82
N GLU A 114 18.53 -10.21 -15.00
CA GLU A 114 19.74 -10.12 -15.83
C GLU A 114 20.91 -10.95 -15.26
N LEU A 115 21.01 -11.11 -13.94
CA LEU A 115 22.03 -11.94 -13.28
C LEU A 115 21.82 -13.46 -13.43
N TYR A 116 20.59 -13.90 -13.74
CA TYR A 116 20.24 -15.33 -13.86
C TYR A 116 19.96 -15.76 -15.31
N VAL A 117 20.17 -14.86 -16.28
CA VAL A 117 20.25 -15.22 -17.70
C VAL A 117 21.74 -15.37 -18.03
N ILE A 118 22.29 -16.54 -17.70
CA ILE A 118 23.55 -17.08 -18.24
C ILE A 118 23.15 -18.26 -19.13
#